data_AF-A0A8H7AUR4-F1
#
_entry.id   AF-A0A8H7AUR4-F1
#
_cell.length_a   1.000
_cell.length_b   1.000
_cell.length_c   1.000
_cell.angle_alpha   90.00
_cell.angle_beta   90.00
_cell.angle_gamma   90.00
#
_symmetry.space_group_name_H-M   'P 1'
#
loop_
_entity.id
_entity.type
_entity.pdbx_description
1 polymer ?
#
loop_
_entity_poly.entity_id
_entity_poly.type
_entity_poly.pdbx_seq_one_letter_code
_entity_poly.pdbx_strand_id
1 'polypeptide(L)'
;MSTDAVVIDVPPNHAEVTNSSFTQYSPLPQDGDSFRLLRVLPSPIALLPIQCKLYTTYISREEDQYIAGSYVWGPPEPSKTILLDGKRFKVRENLFHFLRAFRNRHQSQVIWIDAICINQEDVEERNHQVQVMKRIYSSAKCVNCWLGHDADQKPPASRLGVSPVTDLWYLRRPIDKRSRQLEQAEHLVKAEYWTRMWIVQEFLLAKDLTLLVGKHKLSYHAFEDIVYFWELRDIPDSIFSSKTFELIQFRLGQARHFELLFEQFGMSPRSVPLDGI
;
A
#
# COMPACT_ATOMS: atom_id res chain seq x y z
N MET A 1 60.23 -63.53 -9.80
CA MET A 1 58.82 -63.83 -10.14
C MET A 1 58.00 -63.47 -8.91
N SER A 2 57.72 -62.19 -8.72
CA SER A 2 56.46 -61.49 -9.11
C SER A 2 55.26 -62.02 -8.32
N THR A 3 54.87 -61.25 -7.30
CA THR A 3 53.53 -61.25 -6.73
C THR A 3 53.18 -59.78 -6.51
N ASP A 4 52.34 -59.27 -7.41
CA ASP A 4 51.81 -57.91 -7.44
C ASP A 4 50.86 -57.67 -6.26
N ALA A 5 51.10 -56.61 -5.49
CA ALA A 5 50.12 -56.07 -4.56
C ALA A 5 49.27 -55.05 -5.31
N VAL A 6 47.99 -55.35 -5.49
CA VAL A 6 46.99 -54.46 -6.09
C VAL A 6 46.74 -53.30 -5.14
N VAL A 7 47.16 -52.09 -5.55
CA VAL A 7 46.77 -50.84 -4.90
C VAL A 7 45.35 -50.52 -5.36
N ILE A 8 44.39 -50.55 -4.44
CA ILE A 8 43.02 -50.10 -4.68
C ILE A 8 43.03 -48.58 -4.60
N ASP A 9 42.97 -47.93 -5.76
CA ASP A 9 42.85 -46.48 -5.89
C ASP A 9 41.42 -46.08 -5.52
N VAL A 10 41.24 -45.53 -4.31
CA VAL A 10 39.97 -44.94 -3.87
C VAL A 10 39.91 -43.54 -4.46
N PRO A 11 38.97 -43.23 -5.37
CA PRO A 11 38.91 -41.90 -5.98
C PRO A 11 38.61 -40.84 -4.91
N PRO A 12 39.25 -39.65 -4.97
CA PRO A 12 38.96 -38.57 -4.05
C PRO A 12 37.52 -38.10 -4.25
N ASN A 13 36.68 -38.49 -3.31
CA ASN A 13 35.28 -38.09 -3.21
C ASN A 13 35.20 -36.67 -2.63
N HIS A 14 35.50 -35.65 -3.44
CA HIS A 14 35.09 -34.27 -3.17
C HIS A 14 34.83 -33.56 -4.49
N ALA A 15 33.75 -33.96 -5.18
CA ALA A 15 33.01 -32.97 -5.94
C ALA A 15 32.45 -31.99 -4.90
N GLU A 16 33.05 -30.80 -4.83
CA GLU A 16 32.44 -29.66 -4.19
C GLU A 16 31.05 -29.49 -4.79
N VAL A 17 30.04 -29.96 -4.06
CA VAL A 17 28.67 -29.51 -4.24
C VAL A 17 28.74 -28.03 -3.90
N THR A 18 28.93 -27.20 -4.93
CA THR A 18 28.70 -25.77 -4.83
C THR A 18 27.26 -25.64 -4.35
N ASN A 19 27.12 -25.35 -3.05
CA ASN A 19 25.88 -24.87 -2.48
C ASN A 19 25.55 -23.60 -3.25
N SER A 20 24.81 -23.75 -4.35
CA SER A 20 24.08 -22.65 -4.95
C SER A 20 23.15 -22.16 -3.84
N SER A 21 23.56 -21.10 -3.16
CA SER A 21 22.67 -20.33 -2.33
C SER A 21 21.58 -19.82 -3.26
N PHE A 22 20.47 -20.56 -3.34
CA PHE A 22 19.29 -20.12 -4.07
C PHE A 22 18.73 -18.91 -3.33
N THR A 23 19.25 -17.73 -3.64
CA THR A 23 18.65 -16.47 -3.22
C THR A 23 17.20 -16.45 -3.67
N GLN A 24 16.30 -15.97 -2.82
CA GLN A 24 14.88 -15.81 -3.19
C GLN A 24 14.71 -14.88 -4.40
N TYR A 25 15.71 -14.02 -4.63
CA TYR A 25 15.76 -13.01 -5.68
C TYR A 25 16.75 -13.37 -6.77
N SER A 26 16.31 -13.21 -8.01
CA SER A 26 17.18 -13.11 -9.19
C SER A 26 17.59 -11.65 -9.40
N PRO A 27 18.87 -11.33 -9.67
CA PRO A 27 19.34 -9.95 -9.84
C PRO A 27 18.52 -9.16 -10.88
N LEU A 28 18.26 -7.88 -10.60
CA LEU A 28 17.62 -6.98 -11.55
C LEU A 28 18.67 -6.28 -12.44
N PRO A 29 18.43 -6.15 -13.76
CA PRO A 29 19.19 -5.22 -14.58
C PRO A 29 19.11 -3.79 -14.04
N GLN A 30 20.22 -3.05 -14.10
CA GLN A 30 20.27 -1.63 -13.72
C GLN A 30 19.98 -0.71 -14.92
N ASP A 31 18.94 -1.02 -15.67
CA ASP A 31 18.52 -0.27 -16.87
C ASP A 31 17.51 0.84 -16.55
N GLY A 32 17.12 0.98 -15.27
CA GLY A 32 16.12 1.94 -14.81
C GLY A 32 14.69 1.61 -15.25
N ASP A 33 14.43 0.45 -15.84
CA ASP A 33 13.10 0.02 -16.29
C ASP A 33 12.70 -1.35 -15.72
N SER A 34 13.68 -2.17 -15.37
CA SER A 34 13.51 -3.48 -14.76
C SER A 34 13.05 -3.36 -13.30
N PHE A 35 12.00 -4.12 -12.98
CA PHE A 35 11.47 -4.24 -11.62
C PHE A 35 10.78 -5.59 -11.41
N ARG A 36 10.37 -5.89 -10.18
CA ARG A 36 9.60 -7.11 -9.88
C ARG A 36 8.16 -6.80 -9.54
N LEU A 37 7.25 -7.67 -9.96
CA LEU A 37 5.85 -7.64 -9.57
C LEU A 37 5.50 -8.88 -8.76
N LEU A 38 4.61 -8.69 -7.79
CA LEU A 38 4.06 -9.75 -6.95
C LEU A 38 2.68 -10.14 -7.46
N ARG A 39 2.53 -11.37 -7.94
CA ARG A 39 1.23 -11.95 -8.24
C ARG A 39 0.69 -12.66 -7.01
N VAL A 40 -0.33 -12.10 -6.37
CA VAL A 40 -1.04 -12.71 -5.26
C VAL A 40 -2.09 -13.66 -5.81
N LEU A 41 -1.99 -14.95 -5.46
CA LEU A 41 -2.89 -15.99 -5.95
C LEU A 41 -4.23 -15.97 -5.21
N PRO A 42 -5.34 -16.31 -5.91
CA PRO A 42 -6.66 -16.32 -5.29
C PRO A 42 -6.79 -17.43 -4.26
N SER A 43 -7.74 -17.26 -3.34
CA SER A 43 -8.15 -18.36 -2.47
C SER A 43 -9.61 -18.25 -2.07
N PRO A 44 -10.42 -19.32 -2.25
CA PRO A 44 -11.82 -19.31 -1.81
C PRO A 44 -11.96 -19.23 -0.27
N ILE A 45 -10.92 -19.65 0.46
CA ILE A 45 -10.89 -19.77 1.92
C ILE A 45 -9.86 -18.80 2.51
N ALA A 46 -10.34 -17.77 3.21
CA ALA A 46 -9.51 -16.68 3.73
C ALA A 46 -8.48 -17.13 4.81
N LEU A 47 -8.64 -18.31 5.39
CA LEU A 47 -7.74 -18.90 6.39
C LEU A 47 -6.55 -19.64 5.77
N LEU A 48 -6.61 -19.99 4.48
CA LEU A 48 -5.50 -20.68 3.83
C LEU A 48 -4.29 -19.73 3.67
N PRO A 49 -3.05 -20.28 3.70
CA PRO A 49 -1.83 -19.51 3.51
C PRO A 49 -1.90 -18.60 2.28
N ILE A 50 -1.36 -17.39 2.40
CA ILE A 50 -1.22 -16.47 1.27
C ILE A 50 -0.13 -17.04 0.36
N GLN A 51 -0.45 -17.22 -0.92
CA GLN A 51 0.49 -17.70 -1.92
C GLN A 51 0.73 -16.61 -2.94
N CYS A 52 1.99 -16.40 -3.28
CA CYS A 52 2.42 -15.40 -4.23
C CYS A 52 3.46 -15.95 -5.19
N LYS A 53 3.53 -15.34 -6.37
CA LYS A 53 4.60 -15.55 -7.35
C LYS A 53 5.33 -14.23 -7.58
N LEU A 54 6.64 -14.24 -7.50
CA LEU A 54 7.47 -13.07 -7.81
C LEU A 54 8.03 -13.22 -9.22
N TYR A 55 7.96 -12.16 -10.02
CA TYR A 55 8.52 -12.20 -11.37
C TYR A 55 9.12 -10.86 -11.77
N THR A 56 10.20 -10.91 -12.54
CA THR A 56 10.87 -9.75 -13.13
C THR A 56 10.19 -9.36 -14.44
N THR A 57 10.01 -8.06 -14.64
CA THR A 57 9.40 -7.47 -15.84
C THR A 57 9.91 -6.03 -15.98
N TYR A 58 9.31 -5.25 -16.88
CA TYR A 58 9.73 -3.90 -17.26
C TYR A 58 8.58 -2.93 -17.06
N ILE A 59 8.84 -1.76 -16.45
CA ILE A 59 7.82 -0.74 -16.18
C ILE A 59 7.14 -0.32 -17.48
N SER A 60 7.91 -0.15 -18.56
CA SER A 60 7.39 0.23 -19.88
C SER A 60 6.41 -0.79 -20.47
N ARG A 61 6.41 -2.05 -20.01
CA ARG A 61 5.53 -3.12 -20.51
C ARG A 61 4.31 -3.35 -19.64
N GLU A 62 4.35 -2.88 -18.39
CA GLU A 62 3.33 -3.12 -17.38
C GLU A 62 2.53 -1.86 -17.05
N GLU A 63 2.62 -0.83 -17.89
CA GLU A 63 1.84 0.40 -17.69
C GLU A 63 0.35 0.08 -17.60
N ASP A 64 -0.28 0.56 -16.51
CA ASP A 64 -1.69 0.33 -16.18
C ASP A 64 -2.09 -1.16 -15.98
N GLN A 65 -1.12 -2.07 -15.79
CA GLN A 65 -1.36 -3.50 -15.61
C GLN A 65 -1.25 -4.00 -14.15
N TYR A 66 -0.77 -3.17 -13.23
CA TYR A 66 -0.58 -3.53 -11.83
C TYR A 66 -1.06 -2.47 -10.86
N ILE A 67 -1.20 -2.87 -9.61
CA ILE A 67 -1.52 -2.00 -8.49
C ILE A 67 -0.22 -1.70 -7.73
N ALA A 68 0.03 -0.47 -7.29
CA ALA A 68 1.09 -0.22 -6.32
C ALA A 68 0.51 -0.24 -4.91
N GLY A 69 1.15 -0.95 -3.99
CA GLY A 69 0.77 -0.94 -2.59
C GLY A 69 1.51 0.15 -1.83
N SER A 70 0.80 0.80 -0.92
CA SER A 70 1.33 1.86 -0.07
C SER A 70 0.88 1.60 1.35
N TYR A 71 1.80 1.40 2.28
CA TYR A 71 1.48 0.97 3.65
C TYR A 71 2.61 1.33 4.63
N VAL A 72 2.28 1.50 5.91
CA VAL A 72 3.28 1.65 6.98
C VAL A 72 4.00 0.30 7.17
N TRP A 73 5.33 0.26 7.18
CA TRP A 73 6.05 -1.01 7.33
C TRP A 73 5.77 -1.72 8.67
N GLY A 74 5.35 -0.98 9.70
CA GLY A 74 5.11 -1.51 11.04
C GLY A 74 6.40 -1.98 11.73
N PRO A 75 6.31 -2.46 12.99
CA PRO A 75 7.47 -2.96 13.71
C PRO A 75 8.06 -4.21 13.01
N PRO A 76 9.37 -4.46 13.15
CA PRO A 76 10.02 -5.61 12.51
C PRO A 76 9.52 -6.96 13.02
N GLU A 77 9.04 -7.02 14.26
CA GLU A 77 8.42 -8.19 14.87
C GLU A 77 7.11 -7.82 15.57
N PRO A 78 6.12 -8.74 15.62
CA PRO A 78 6.17 -10.11 15.12
C PRO A 78 6.03 -10.22 13.59
N SER A 79 6.77 -11.15 12.99
CA SER A 79 6.66 -11.50 11.57
C SER A 79 5.67 -12.67 11.33
N LYS A 80 5.00 -12.66 10.17
CA LYS A 80 4.10 -13.72 9.69
C LYS A 80 4.72 -14.39 8.46
N THR A 81 4.27 -15.59 8.13
CA THR A 81 4.77 -16.34 6.97
C THR A 81 3.76 -16.36 5.83
N ILE A 82 4.22 -16.08 4.62
CA ILE A 82 3.53 -16.34 3.35
C ILE A 82 4.31 -17.38 2.53
N LEU A 83 3.72 -17.85 1.44
CA LEU A 83 4.40 -18.70 0.47
C LEU A 83 4.76 -17.88 -0.78
N LEU A 84 6.04 -17.61 -0.99
CA LEU A 84 6.57 -16.92 -2.16
C LEU A 84 7.28 -17.93 -3.06
N ASP A 85 6.76 -18.14 -4.26
CA ASP A 85 7.25 -19.18 -5.19
C ASP A 85 7.30 -20.58 -4.58
N GLY A 86 6.36 -20.86 -3.67
CA GLY A 86 6.26 -22.14 -2.95
C GLY A 86 7.19 -22.26 -1.74
N LYS A 87 8.05 -21.27 -1.49
CA LYS A 87 8.97 -21.22 -0.33
C LYS A 87 8.37 -20.36 0.78
N ARG A 88 8.72 -20.66 2.04
CA ARG A 88 8.32 -19.84 3.19
C ARG A 88 9.05 -18.51 3.13
N PHE A 89 8.30 -17.41 3.20
CA PHE A 89 8.82 -16.05 3.19
C PHE A 89 8.22 -15.27 4.35
N LYS A 90 9.05 -14.59 5.14
CA LYS A 90 8.61 -13.80 6.29
C LYS A 90 8.24 -12.39 5.84
N VAL A 91 7.09 -11.92 6.28
CA VAL A 91 6.63 -10.54 6.12
C VAL A 91 6.24 -9.97 7.47
N ARG A 92 6.33 -8.64 7.63
CA ARG A 92 5.85 -7.97 8.84
C ARG A 92 4.33 -8.14 8.96
N GLU A 93 3.82 -8.10 10.19
CA GLU A 93 2.40 -8.33 10.47
C GLU A 93 1.47 -7.38 9.70
N ASN A 94 1.81 -6.09 9.62
CA ASN A 94 0.97 -5.14 8.89
C ASN A 94 0.85 -5.49 7.39
N LEU A 95 1.97 -5.85 6.75
CA LEU A 95 1.97 -6.28 5.36
C LEU A 95 1.21 -7.60 5.16
N PHE A 96 1.30 -8.53 6.12
CA PHE A 96 0.50 -9.76 6.08
C PHE A 96 -1.00 -9.45 6.06
N HIS A 97 -1.46 -8.57 6.94
CA HIS A 97 -2.87 -8.17 6.99
C HIS A 97 -3.30 -7.44 5.70
N PHE A 98 -2.43 -6.58 5.16
CA PHE A 98 -2.68 -5.93 3.88
C PHE A 98 -2.82 -6.96 2.76
N LEU A 99 -1.86 -7.86 2.57
CA LEU A 99 -1.93 -8.92 1.54
C LEU A 99 -3.16 -9.81 1.71
N ARG A 100 -3.56 -10.08 2.96
CA ARG A 100 -4.76 -10.88 3.26
C ARG A 100 -6.04 -10.16 2.83
N ALA A 101 -6.14 -8.86 3.08
CA ALA A 101 -7.27 -8.03 2.65
C ALA A 101 -7.27 -7.79 1.13
N PHE A 102 -6.09 -7.70 0.53
CA PHE A 102 -5.89 -7.53 -0.90
C PHE A 102 -6.23 -8.81 -1.68
N ARG A 103 -5.94 -10.01 -1.14
CA ARG A 103 -6.18 -11.29 -1.82
C ARG A 103 -7.64 -11.47 -2.22
N ASN A 104 -7.89 -11.63 -3.52
CA ASN A 104 -9.21 -11.93 -4.06
C ASN A 104 -9.57 -13.42 -3.93
N ARG A 105 -10.87 -13.75 -3.94
CA ARG A 105 -11.35 -15.13 -3.87
C ARG A 105 -11.15 -15.93 -5.15
N HIS A 106 -11.25 -15.29 -6.30
CA HIS A 106 -11.44 -15.97 -7.59
C HIS A 106 -10.35 -15.65 -8.60
N GLN A 107 -9.72 -14.48 -8.51
CA GLN A 107 -8.73 -14.03 -9.50
C GLN A 107 -7.40 -13.68 -8.85
N SER A 108 -6.31 -13.94 -9.57
CA SER A 108 -5.00 -13.44 -9.14
C SER A 108 -4.96 -11.92 -9.32
N GLN A 109 -4.26 -11.24 -8.42
CA GLN A 109 -4.02 -9.80 -8.54
C GLN A 109 -2.52 -9.53 -8.57
N VAL A 110 -2.12 -8.57 -9.39
CA VAL A 110 -0.73 -8.14 -9.53
C VAL A 110 -0.54 -6.85 -8.75
N ILE A 111 0.43 -6.85 -7.86
CA ILE A 111 0.75 -5.71 -7.00
C ILE A 111 2.26 -5.51 -6.92
N TRP A 112 2.70 -4.26 -6.84
CA TRP A 112 4.06 -3.90 -6.44
C TRP A 112 4.09 -3.56 -4.96
N ILE A 113 5.00 -4.17 -4.20
CA ILE A 113 5.21 -3.95 -2.77
C ILE A 113 6.71 -3.86 -2.54
N ASP A 114 7.22 -2.68 -2.19
CA ASP A 114 8.63 -2.41 -1.91
C ASP A 114 9.35 -3.49 -1.07
N ALA A 115 8.78 -3.92 0.05
CA ALA A 115 9.39 -4.89 0.96
C ALA A 115 9.52 -6.32 0.39
N ILE A 116 8.85 -6.62 -0.73
CA ILE A 116 8.89 -7.94 -1.39
C ILE A 116 9.44 -7.84 -2.81
N CYS A 117 9.17 -6.76 -3.53
CA CYS A 117 9.60 -6.59 -4.92
C CYS A 117 11.06 -6.15 -5.02
N ILE A 118 11.60 -5.52 -3.97
CA ILE A 118 12.99 -5.10 -3.86
C ILE A 118 13.70 -6.07 -2.91
N ASN A 119 14.88 -6.54 -3.31
CA ASN A 119 15.77 -7.29 -2.45
C ASN A 119 16.35 -6.35 -1.38
N GLN A 120 15.75 -6.34 -0.20
CA GLN A 120 16.12 -5.43 0.89
C GLN A 120 17.52 -5.68 1.47
N GLU A 121 18.09 -6.86 1.22
CA GLU A 121 19.44 -7.25 1.64
C GLU A 121 20.52 -6.76 0.65
N ASP A 122 20.14 -6.40 -0.57
CA ASP A 122 21.03 -5.85 -1.59
C ASP A 122 20.93 -4.33 -1.60
N VAL A 123 21.98 -3.68 -1.07
CA VAL A 123 22.04 -2.22 -0.94
C VAL A 123 22.05 -1.54 -2.31
N GLU A 124 22.74 -2.11 -3.29
CA GLU A 124 22.84 -1.54 -4.64
C GLU A 124 21.49 -1.62 -5.35
N GLU A 125 20.84 -2.78 -5.28
CA GLU A 125 19.49 -2.94 -5.82
C GLU A 125 18.50 -2.00 -5.14
N ARG A 126 18.52 -1.91 -3.80
CA ARG A 126 17.63 -1.03 -3.06
C ARG A 126 17.81 0.43 -3.47
N ASN A 127 19.05 0.91 -3.52
CA ASN A 127 19.34 2.29 -3.91
C ASN A 127 18.88 2.57 -5.35
N HIS A 128 19.12 1.63 -6.27
CA HIS A 128 18.66 1.74 -7.65
C HIS A 128 17.12 1.77 -7.74
N GLN A 129 16.43 0.85 -7.08
CA GLN A 129 14.97 0.78 -7.12
C GLN A 129 14.31 2.01 -6.48
N VAL A 130 14.89 2.58 -5.42
CA VAL A 130 14.42 3.84 -4.81
C VAL A 130 14.44 4.98 -5.82
N GLN A 131 15.45 5.06 -6.70
CA GLN A 131 15.49 6.07 -7.76
C GLN A 131 14.39 5.89 -8.82
N VAL A 132 13.91 4.65 -9.00
CA VAL A 132 12.90 4.31 -10.02
C VAL A 132 11.46 4.28 -9.43
N MET A 133 11.30 4.30 -8.11
CA MET A 133 9.99 4.25 -7.43
C MET A 133 8.98 5.27 -7.97
N LYS A 134 9.42 6.50 -8.27
CA LYS A 134 8.58 7.54 -8.88
C LYS A 134 7.85 7.02 -10.13
N ARG A 135 8.59 6.36 -11.03
CA ARG A 135 8.06 5.79 -12.28
C ARG A 135 7.18 4.57 -12.02
N ILE A 136 7.50 3.77 -11.02
CA ILE A 136 6.67 2.63 -10.64
C ILE A 136 5.28 3.13 -10.18
N TYR A 137 5.22 4.05 -9.22
CA TYR A 137 3.95 4.58 -8.74
C TYR A 137 3.15 5.30 -9.83
N SER A 138 3.82 6.10 -10.69
CA SER A 138 3.13 6.81 -11.77
C SER A 138 2.64 5.93 -12.91
N SER A 139 3.23 4.75 -13.10
CA SER A 139 2.85 3.80 -14.17
C SER A 139 1.82 2.77 -13.71
N ALA A 140 1.58 2.68 -12.40
CA ALA A 140 0.59 1.78 -11.84
C ALA A 140 -0.84 2.22 -12.23
N LYS A 141 -1.72 1.23 -12.43
CA LYS A 141 -3.14 1.47 -12.72
C LYS A 141 -3.82 2.29 -11.62
N CYS A 142 -3.51 1.92 -10.37
CA CYS A 142 -3.95 2.63 -9.18
C CYS A 142 -3.01 2.30 -8.02
N VAL A 143 -3.08 3.13 -6.99
CA VAL A 143 -2.36 2.94 -5.72
C VAL A 143 -3.34 2.58 -4.63
N ASN A 144 -3.05 1.50 -3.91
CA ASN A 144 -3.81 1.04 -2.76
C ASN A 144 -3.11 1.46 -1.47
N CYS A 145 -3.69 2.44 -0.77
CA CYS A 145 -3.21 2.98 0.49
C CYS A 145 -3.79 2.20 1.67
N TRP A 146 -2.99 1.37 2.32
CA TRP A 146 -3.38 0.59 3.48
C TRP A 146 -3.26 1.40 4.77
N LEU A 147 -4.41 1.77 5.34
CA LEU A 147 -4.50 2.52 6.60
C LEU A 147 -4.49 1.62 7.85
N GLY A 148 -4.42 0.29 7.68
CA GLY A 148 -4.35 -0.65 8.78
C GLY A 148 -5.56 -1.56 8.91
N HIS A 149 -5.44 -2.47 9.87
CA HIS A 149 -6.51 -3.38 10.25
C HIS A 149 -7.34 -2.73 11.35
N ASP A 150 -8.62 -2.48 11.07
CA ASP A 150 -9.55 -2.07 12.10
C ASP A 150 -9.84 -3.27 13.00
N ALA A 151 -9.14 -3.36 14.13
CA ALA A 151 -9.26 -4.47 15.10
C ALA A 151 -10.71 -4.62 15.61
N ASP A 152 -11.49 -3.55 15.55
CA ASP A 152 -12.89 -3.50 16.00
C ASP A 152 -13.94 -3.74 14.90
N GLN A 153 -13.52 -4.07 13.67
CA GLN A 153 -14.42 -4.33 12.53
C GLN A 153 -15.51 -3.27 12.32
N LYS A 154 -15.29 -2.01 12.73
CA LYS A 154 -16.24 -0.95 12.41
C LYS A 154 -16.13 -0.71 10.90
N PRO A 155 -17.21 -0.82 10.12
CA PRO A 155 -17.12 -0.54 8.69
C PRO A 155 -16.71 0.93 8.50
N PRO A 156 -15.85 1.26 7.52
CA PRO A 156 -15.54 2.65 7.23
C PRO A 156 -16.81 3.38 6.86
N ALA A 157 -16.80 4.69 7.06
CA ALA A 157 -17.95 5.57 6.89
C ALA A 157 -18.70 5.32 5.57
N SER A 158 -18.02 4.91 4.48
CA SER A 158 -18.64 4.60 3.18
C SER A 158 -19.80 3.59 3.21
N ARG A 159 -19.83 2.63 4.16
CA ARG A 159 -20.98 1.70 4.30
C ARG A 159 -22.16 2.27 5.10
N LEU A 160 -22.00 3.43 5.72
CA LEU A 160 -23.10 4.16 6.38
C LEU A 160 -23.95 4.96 5.37
N GLY A 161 -23.71 4.75 4.07
CA GLY A 161 -24.50 5.30 2.99
C GLY A 161 -24.12 6.73 2.61
N VAL A 162 -22.97 7.26 3.07
CA VAL A 162 -22.48 8.59 2.72
C VAL A 162 -22.23 8.65 1.22
N SER A 163 -23.21 9.19 0.50
CA SER A 163 -23.03 9.69 -0.86
C SER A 163 -22.20 10.97 -0.78
N PRO A 164 -21.14 11.12 -1.60
CA PRO A 164 -20.08 12.02 -1.22
C PRO A 164 -20.35 13.52 -1.49
N VAL A 165 -21.38 13.91 -2.25
CA VAL A 165 -21.65 15.35 -2.53
C VAL A 165 -23.11 15.79 -2.36
N THR A 166 -24.07 14.87 -2.18
CA THR A 166 -25.50 15.26 -2.25
C THR A 166 -26.20 15.45 -0.91
N ASP A 167 -25.56 15.11 0.20
CA ASP A 167 -26.33 14.72 1.37
C ASP A 167 -26.04 15.59 2.59
N LEU A 168 -26.22 16.91 2.42
CA LEU A 168 -26.32 17.88 3.50
C LEU A 168 -27.45 17.56 4.51
N TRP A 169 -28.30 16.57 4.22
CA TRP A 169 -29.23 15.99 5.19
C TRP A 169 -28.54 15.18 6.31
N TYR A 170 -27.25 14.87 6.22
CA TYR A 170 -26.49 14.19 7.30
C TYR A 170 -26.36 15.02 8.57
N LEU A 171 -26.23 16.34 8.45
CA LEU A 171 -26.20 17.25 9.59
C LEU A 171 -27.55 17.32 10.33
N ARG A 172 -28.61 16.77 9.71
CA ARG A 172 -29.96 16.68 10.27
C ARG A 172 -30.25 15.34 10.95
N ARG A 173 -29.30 14.39 10.97
CA ARG A 173 -29.44 13.09 11.65
C ARG A 173 -29.37 13.27 13.18
N PRO A 174 -30.00 12.36 13.94
CA PRO A 174 -29.92 12.43 15.39
C PRO A 174 -28.46 12.28 15.87
N ILE A 175 -28.16 12.96 16.97
CA ILE A 175 -26.81 13.22 17.53
C ILE A 175 -26.02 11.91 17.70
N ASP A 176 -26.69 10.81 18.04
CA ASP A 176 -26.10 9.48 18.21
C ASP A 176 -25.42 8.94 16.93
N LYS A 177 -26.00 9.19 15.76
CA LYS A 177 -25.43 8.77 14.47
C LYS A 177 -24.26 9.65 14.04
N ARG A 178 -24.33 10.96 14.33
CA ARG A 178 -23.25 11.92 14.05
C ARG A 178 -22.00 11.59 14.86
N SER A 179 -22.14 11.27 16.15
CA SER A 179 -21.00 10.91 17.01
C SER A 179 -20.25 9.67 16.52
N ARG A 180 -20.97 8.63 16.07
CA ARG A 180 -20.34 7.40 15.55
C ARG A 180 -19.62 7.61 14.21
N GLN A 181 -20.16 8.48 13.36
CA GLN A 181 -19.56 8.82 12.08
C GLN A 181 -18.31 9.69 12.26
N LEU A 182 -18.33 10.61 13.22
CA LEU A 182 -17.15 11.41 13.60
C LEU A 182 -16.04 10.52 14.16
N GLU A 183 -16.36 9.55 15.03
CA GLU A 183 -15.36 8.59 15.54
C GLU A 183 -14.67 7.83 14.38
N GLN A 184 -15.44 7.37 13.40
CA GLN A 184 -14.89 6.67 12.22
C GLN A 184 -14.07 7.60 11.31
N ALA A 185 -14.52 8.84 11.10
CA ALA A 185 -13.78 9.84 10.35
C ALA A 185 -12.45 10.18 11.05
N GLU A 186 -12.46 10.31 12.37
CA GLU A 186 -11.26 10.57 13.19
C GLU A 186 -10.19 9.50 12.98
N HIS A 187 -10.58 8.22 13.03
CA HIS A 187 -9.67 7.10 12.80
C HIS A 187 -8.99 7.15 11.42
N LEU A 188 -9.69 7.63 10.39
CA LEU A 188 -9.15 7.76 9.04
C LEU A 188 -8.22 8.96 8.92
N VAL A 189 -8.64 10.14 9.42
CA VAL A 189 -7.89 11.39 9.29
C VAL A 189 -6.63 11.39 10.16
N LYS A 190 -6.68 10.76 11.34
CA LYS A 190 -5.54 10.67 12.27
C LYS A 190 -4.70 9.40 12.10
N ALA A 191 -4.89 8.63 11.02
CA ALA A 191 -4.14 7.40 10.81
C ALA A 191 -2.62 7.66 10.75
N GLU A 192 -1.83 6.79 11.39
CA GLU A 192 -0.35 6.86 11.39
C GLU A 192 0.23 6.93 9.97
N TYR A 193 -0.46 6.32 9.01
CA TYR A 193 -0.13 6.33 7.59
C TYR A 193 0.21 7.73 7.05
N TRP A 194 -0.48 8.78 7.49
CA TRP A 194 -0.26 10.16 7.04
C TRP A 194 1.04 10.79 7.54
N THR A 195 1.68 10.19 8.56
CA THR A 195 2.95 10.69 9.11
C THR A 195 4.18 10.28 8.28
N ARG A 196 4.00 9.46 7.23
CA ARG A 196 5.09 8.92 6.42
C ARG A 196 5.63 9.97 5.44
N MET A 197 6.93 10.22 5.46
CA MET A 197 7.60 11.12 4.50
C MET A 197 7.39 10.72 3.03
N TRP A 198 7.31 9.42 2.73
CA TRP A 198 7.19 8.91 1.37
C TRP A 198 5.79 9.01 0.77
N ILE A 199 4.79 9.50 1.53
CA ILE A 199 3.41 9.67 1.05
C ILE A 199 3.35 10.52 -0.23
N VAL A 200 4.27 11.47 -0.39
CA VAL A 200 4.33 12.38 -1.55
C VAL A 200 4.44 11.60 -2.86
N GLN A 201 5.35 10.62 -2.95
CA GLN A 201 5.51 9.84 -4.18
C GLN A 201 4.35 8.85 -4.39
N GLU A 202 3.86 8.27 -3.30
CA GLU A 202 2.84 7.20 -3.36
C GLU A 202 1.44 7.76 -3.63
N PHE A 203 1.16 8.98 -3.18
CA PHE A 203 -0.17 9.59 -3.19
C PHE A 203 -0.30 10.65 -4.30
N LEU A 204 0.70 11.51 -4.53
CA LEU A 204 0.58 12.55 -5.56
C LEU A 204 0.77 12.03 -6.99
N LEU A 205 1.54 10.96 -7.17
CA LEU A 205 1.87 10.43 -8.50
C LEU A 205 0.87 9.38 -9.00
N ALA A 206 -0.05 8.98 -8.14
CA ALA A 206 -1.04 7.96 -8.45
C ALA A 206 -2.02 8.45 -9.53
N LYS A 207 -2.22 7.65 -10.59
CA LYS A 207 -3.29 7.88 -11.58
C LYS A 207 -4.69 7.75 -10.94
N ASP A 208 -4.82 6.87 -9.96
CA ASP A 208 -6.03 6.64 -9.15
C ASP A 208 -5.63 6.13 -7.75
N LEU A 209 -6.43 6.47 -6.75
CA LEU A 209 -6.16 6.19 -5.33
C LEU A 209 -7.33 5.50 -4.65
N THR A 210 -7.04 4.36 -4.01
CA THR A 210 -7.99 3.64 -3.17
C THR A 210 -7.41 3.45 -1.77
N LEU A 211 -8.12 3.98 -0.77
CA LEU A 211 -7.80 3.76 0.62
C LEU A 211 -8.42 2.44 1.09
N LEU A 212 -7.64 1.64 1.79
CA LEU A 212 -8.00 0.33 2.30
C LEU A 212 -7.92 0.34 3.83
N VAL A 213 -9.03 -0.01 4.47
CA VAL A 213 -9.15 -0.10 5.94
C VAL A 213 -9.77 -1.45 6.25
N GLY A 214 -8.97 -2.36 6.80
CA GLY A 214 -9.40 -3.75 6.96
C GLY A 214 -9.88 -4.36 5.64
N LYS A 215 -11.13 -4.84 5.58
CA LYS A 215 -11.73 -5.46 4.38
C LYS A 215 -12.42 -4.46 3.44
N HIS A 216 -12.32 -3.18 3.74
CA HIS A 216 -13.13 -2.16 3.09
C HIS A 216 -12.27 -1.26 2.21
N LYS A 217 -12.91 -0.75 1.16
CA LYS A 217 -12.30 0.14 0.17
C LYS A 217 -13.04 1.48 0.19
N LEU A 218 -12.29 2.55 0.07
CA LEU A 218 -12.77 3.91 0.01
C LEU A 218 -12.05 4.58 -1.16
N SER A 219 -12.80 5.17 -2.11
CA SER A 219 -12.18 5.98 -3.16
C SER A 219 -11.60 7.24 -2.56
N TYR A 220 -10.60 7.82 -3.24
CA TYR A 220 -10.03 9.09 -2.80
C TYR A 220 -11.07 10.20 -2.65
N HIS A 221 -11.97 10.36 -3.62
CA HIS A 221 -13.06 11.35 -3.52
C HIS A 221 -13.89 11.17 -2.24
N ALA A 222 -14.31 9.94 -1.94
CA ALA A 222 -15.08 9.69 -0.71
C ALA A 222 -14.26 9.93 0.57
N PHE A 223 -12.94 9.84 0.50
CA PHE A 223 -12.06 10.23 1.60
C PHE A 223 -11.96 11.76 1.73
N GLU A 224 -11.85 12.50 0.62
CA GLU A 224 -11.88 13.97 0.62
C GLU A 224 -13.14 14.51 1.30
N ASP A 225 -14.31 13.93 1.00
CA ASP A 225 -15.56 14.34 1.62
C ASP A 225 -15.61 14.04 3.13
N ILE A 226 -14.94 12.98 3.57
CA ILE A 226 -14.79 12.67 5.00
C ILE A 226 -13.88 13.68 5.70
N VAL A 227 -12.76 14.05 5.07
CA VAL A 227 -11.85 15.08 5.60
C VAL A 227 -12.59 16.41 5.70
N TYR A 228 -13.31 16.79 4.65
CA TYR A 228 -14.14 17.98 4.63
C TYR A 228 -15.17 17.99 5.77
N PHE A 229 -15.93 16.90 5.91
CA PHE A 229 -16.88 16.74 7.00
C PHE A 229 -16.22 16.83 8.38
N TRP A 230 -15.04 16.22 8.55
CA TRP A 230 -14.28 16.26 9.79
C TRP A 230 -13.84 17.68 10.16
N GLU A 231 -13.42 18.50 9.19
CA GLU A 231 -13.05 19.90 9.44
C GLU A 231 -14.24 20.76 9.88
N LEU A 232 -15.43 20.52 9.31
CA LEU A 232 -16.63 21.28 9.65
C LEU A 232 -17.30 20.82 10.96
N ARG A 233 -16.77 19.80 11.64
CA ARG A 233 -17.44 19.18 12.81
C ARG A 233 -17.76 20.17 13.94
N ASP A 234 -16.94 21.20 14.10
CA ASP A 234 -17.01 22.20 15.16
C ASP A 234 -17.90 23.41 14.77
N ILE A 235 -18.46 23.42 13.56
CA ILE A 235 -19.38 24.46 13.09
C ILE A 235 -20.78 24.21 13.70
N PRO A 236 -21.42 25.23 14.30
CA PRO A 236 -22.78 25.11 14.82
C PRO A 236 -23.83 24.79 13.74
N ASP A 237 -24.79 23.91 14.06
CA ASP A 237 -25.88 23.47 13.17
C ASP A 237 -26.71 24.64 12.60
N SER A 238 -26.78 25.77 13.32
CA SER A 238 -27.46 26.98 12.89
C SER A 238 -26.87 27.59 11.61
N ILE A 239 -25.57 27.45 11.38
CA ILE A 239 -24.86 28.00 10.21
C ILE A 239 -25.20 27.22 8.94
N PHE A 240 -25.43 25.92 9.06
CA PHE A 240 -25.75 25.03 7.93
C PHE A 240 -27.14 25.26 7.33
N SER A 241 -27.99 26.05 8.00
CA SER A 241 -29.30 26.49 7.48
C SER A 241 -29.25 27.82 6.71
N SER A 242 -28.08 28.47 6.62
CA SER A 242 -27.90 29.81 6.04
C SER A 242 -27.30 29.78 4.63
N LYS A 243 -27.59 30.80 3.80
CA LYS A 243 -26.87 31.12 2.54
C LYS A 243 -25.34 31.23 2.72
N THR A 244 -24.87 31.52 3.95
CA THR A 244 -23.45 31.50 4.32
C THR A 244 -22.80 30.14 4.05
N PHE A 245 -23.55 29.06 4.24
CA PHE A 245 -23.06 27.70 4.03
C PHE A 245 -22.85 27.38 2.54
N GLU A 246 -23.76 27.81 1.66
CA GLU A 246 -23.60 27.66 0.20
C GLU A 246 -22.33 28.38 -0.32
N LEU A 247 -21.98 29.54 0.26
CA LEU A 247 -20.77 30.28 -0.08
C LEU A 247 -19.48 29.62 0.44
N ILE A 248 -19.53 28.99 1.61
CA ILE A 248 -18.42 28.21 2.18
C ILE A 248 -18.16 26.95 1.32
N GLN A 249 -19.22 26.26 0.93
CA GLN A 249 -19.17 25.13 -0.01
C GLN A 249 -18.58 25.55 -1.37
N PHE A 250 -19.03 26.68 -1.92
CA PHE A 250 -18.53 27.20 -3.19
C PHE A 250 -17.03 27.58 -3.13
N ARG A 251 -16.57 28.22 -2.04
CA ARG A 251 -15.15 28.54 -1.88
C ARG A 251 -14.28 27.31 -1.65
N LEU A 252 -14.74 26.36 -0.84
CA LEU A 252 -13.96 25.16 -0.54
C LEU A 252 -13.94 24.20 -1.74
N GLY A 253 -15.02 24.11 -2.53
CA GLY A 253 -15.06 23.40 -3.81
C GLY A 253 -14.11 23.96 -4.89
N GLN A 254 -13.69 25.23 -4.77
CA GLN A 254 -12.69 25.83 -5.67
C GLN A 254 -11.25 25.74 -5.15
N ALA A 255 -11.05 25.57 -3.85
CA ALA A 255 -9.74 25.24 -3.31
C ALA A 255 -9.41 23.82 -3.75
N ARG A 256 -8.36 23.63 -4.56
CA ARG A 256 -7.86 22.29 -4.87
C ARG A 256 -7.44 21.68 -3.53
N HIS A 257 -8.18 20.67 -3.09
CA HIS A 257 -8.21 20.11 -1.72
C HIS A 257 -6.87 19.54 -1.22
N PHE A 258 -5.83 19.56 -2.07
CA PHE A 258 -4.45 19.25 -1.72
C PHE A 258 -3.86 20.22 -0.68
N GLU A 259 -4.10 21.53 -0.77
CA GLU A 259 -3.39 22.51 0.08
C GLU A 259 -3.79 22.44 1.56
N LEU A 260 -5.05 22.11 1.86
CA LEU A 260 -5.58 22.07 3.23
C LEU A 260 -5.05 20.86 4.02
N LEU A 261 -4.96 19.68 3.39
CA LEU A 261 -4.34 18.50 4.00
C LEU A 261 -2.88 18.79 4.37
N PHE A 262 -2.13 19.42 3.45
CA PHE A 262 -0.73 19.76 3.64
C PHE A 262 -0.51 20.79 4.76
N GLU A 263 -1.32 21.84 4.84
CA GLU A 263 -1.28 22.80 5.95
C GLU A 263 -1.63 22.17 7.31
N GLN A 264 -2.61 21.25 7.35
CA GLN A 264 -3.02 20.55 8.58
C GLN A 264 -1.93 19.60 9.12
N PHE A 265 -1.12 19.01 8.24
CA PHE A 265 0.02 18.16 8.63
C PHE A 265 1.35 18.91 8.75
N GLY A 266 1.35 20.25 8.68
CA GLY A 266 2.56 21.08 8.80
C GLY A 266 3.54 20.93 7.63
N MET A 267 3.07 20.42 6.50
CA MET A 267 3.86 20.23 5.28
C MET A 267 3.47 21.32 4.29
N SER A 268 4.28 22.37 4.11
CA SER A 268 3.97 23.39 3.11
C SER A 268 4.16 22.82 1.69
N PRO A 269 3.26 23.10 0.72
CA PRO A 269 3.48 22.77 -0.69
C PRO A 269 4.81 23.37 -1.24
N ARG A 270 5.31 24.43 -0.59
CA ARG A 270 6.54 25.15 -0.99
C ARG A 270 7.82 24.63 -0.34
N SER A 271 7.74 23.67 0.59
CA SER A 271 8.92 23.10 1.27
C SER A 271 9.38 21.77 0.71
N VAL A 272 8.69 21.22 -0.31
CA VAL A 272 9.19 20.07 -1.07
C VAL A 272 10.04 20.62 -2.22
N PRO A 273 11.37 20.47 -2.20
CA PRO A 273 12.19 20.85 -3.34
C PRO A 273 11.76 19.97 -4.51
N LEU A 274 11.20 20.58 -5.55
CA LEU A 274 10.98 19.93 -6.85
C LEU A 274 12.33 19.61 -7.53
N ASP A 275 13.40 20.24 -7.07
CA ASP A 275 14.77 20.02 -7.51
C ASP A 275 15.40 18.86 -6.72
N GLY A 276 14.92 17.64 -6.98
CA GLY A 276 15.45 16.43 -6.35
C GLY A 276 14.51 15.23 -6.31
N ILE A 277 13.35 15.26 -7.00
CA ILE A 277 12.38 14.17 -7.14
C ILE A 277 12.34 13.64 -8.57
#